data_AF-A0A935IV34-F1
#
_entry.id   AF-A0A935IV34-F1
#
_cell.length_a   1.000
_cell.length_b   1.000
_cell.length_c   1.000
_cell.angle_alpha   90.00
_cell.angle_beta   90.00
_cell.angle_gamma   90.00
#
_symmetry.space_group_name_H-M   'P 1'
#
loop_
_entity.id
_entity.type
_entity.pdbx_description
1 polymer ?
#
loop_
_entity_poly.entity_id
_entity_poly.type
_entity_poly.pdbx_seq_one_letter_code
_entity_poly.pdbx_strand_id
1 'polypeptide(L)'
;MNQPLPKLILDKNRFRVKLCPCGKDNKDGKFVPFIDYETKGYCHACGETFLPELSRNEPQQTIRVKPKTMQPQIIDFIPYEVYQKQFKNGSYLNAQNNFIKWLGNDQRGEFAFSSEVIQKLIESYLIGNSGQSKYLGWTLFPYIDISGRVRDIKAMAYDSYTGKRIKEPFKVFFIGKEVLKNPNANTVRCFYGEHLLLGNENPVKIFESEATASYASVFFSG
;
A
#
# COMPACT_ATOMS: atom_id res chain seq x y z
N MET A 1 14.95 13.32 -42.76
CA MET A 1 14.70 14.01 -41.47
C MET A 1 13.77 13.11 -40.67
N ASN A 2 14.25 12.46 -39.60
CA ASN A 2 13.39 11.63 -38.76
C ASN A 2 12.53 12.55 -37.89
N GLN A 3 11.27 12.76 -38.30
CA GLN A 3 10.31 13.42 -37.42
C GLN A 3 10.12 12.54 -36.17
N PRO A 4 10.19 13.12 -34.96
CA PRO A 4 9.93 12.36 -33.74
C PRO A 4 8.50 11.83 -33.76
N LEU A 5 8.32 10.59 -33.26
CA LEU A 5 6.99 10.00 -33.15
C LEU A 5 6.07 10.93 -32.35
N PRO A 6 4.79 11.05 -32.75
CA PRO A 6 3.83 11.84 -32.00
C PRO A 6 3.68 11.27 -30.60
N LYS A 7 3.78 12.13 -29.58
CA LYS A 7 3.61 11.74 -28.18
C LYS A 7 2.13 11.44 -27.92
N LEU A 8 1.82 10.19 -27.61
CA LEU A 8 0.47 9.79 -27.20
C LEU A 8 0.23 10.17 -25.74
N ILE A 9 -0.74 11.04 -25.50
CA ILE A 9 -1.13 11.54 -24.18
C ILE A 9 -2.57 11.12 -23.94
N LEU A 10 -2.86 10.49 -22.80
CA LEU A 10 -4.23 10.15 -22.41
C LEU A 10 -5.03 11.40 -22.09
N ASP A 11 -6.24 11.48 -22.64
CA ASP A 11 -7.15 12.59 -22.45
C ASP A 11 -7.82 12.49 -21.07
N LYS A 12 -7.87 13.62 -20.35
CA LYS A 12 -8.56 13.70 -19.05
C LYS A 12 -10.09 13.67 -19.22
N ASN A 13 -10.61 14.07 -20.39
CA ASN A 13 -12.03 13.98 -20.70
C ASN A 13 -12.41 12.59 -21.21
N ARG A 14 -12.34 11.60 -20.30
CA ARG A 14 -12.58 10.17 -20.63
C ARG A 14 -13.98 9.84 -21.14
N PHE A 15 -14.96 10.72 -20.92
CA PHE A 15 -16.36 10.51 -21.32
C PHE A 15 -16.69 11.04 -22.72
N ARG A 16 -15.75 11.72 -23.39
CA ARG A 16 -15.99 12.26 -24.74
C ARG A 16 -16.24 11.16 -25.77
N VAL A 17 -15.59 10.01 -25.59
CA VAL A 17 -15.81 8.82 -26.43
C VAL A 17 -16.85 7.93 -25.73
N LYS A 18 -17.95 7.64 -26.43
CA LYS A 18 -19.07 6.87 -25.87
C LYS A 18 -18.93 5.35 -26.03
N LEU A 19 -18.03 4.91 -26.90
CA LEU A 19 -17.84 3.50 -27.25
C LEU A 19 -16.36 3.14 -27.18
N CYS A 20 -16.05 2.04 -26.51
CA CYS A 20 -14.72 1.47 -26.49
C CYS A 20 -14.48 0.67 -27.78
N PRO A 21 -13.26 0.71 -28.36
CA PRO A 21 -12.88 -0.14 -29.48
C PRO A 21 -13.00 -1.66 -29.23
N CYS A 22 -13.11 -2.09 -27.98
CA CYS A 22 -13.41 -3.50 -27.64
C CYS A 22 -14.90 -3.88 -27.80
N GLY A 23 -15.75 -2.97 -28.29
CA GLY A 23 -17.18 -3.19 -28.55
C GLY A 23 -18.10 -2.91 -27.35
N LYS A 24 -17.56 -2.48 -26.21
CA LYS A 24 -18.34 -2.10 -25.02
C LYS A 24 -18.67 -0.61 -25.01
N ASP A 25 -19.74 -0.21 -24.34
CA ASP A 25 -19.98 1.21 -24.07
C ASP A 25 -18.98 1.78 -23.06
N ASN A 26 -18.79 3.10 -23.10
CA ASN A 26 -17.87 3.83 -22.23
C ASN A 26 -18.61 4.78 -21.28
N LYS A 27 -19.83 4.44 -20.84
CA LYS A 27 -20.58 5.26 -19.90
C LYS A 27 -19.89 5.36 -18.53
N ASP A 28 -19.09 4.35 -18.18
CA ASP A 28 -18.31 4.28 -16.94
C ASP A 28 -16.94 4.98 -17.04
N GLY A 29 -16.55 5.43 -18.23
CA GLY A 29 -15.27 6.10 -18.48
C GLY A 29 -14.06 5.17 -18.37
N LYS A 30 -14.22 3.85 -18.50
CA LYS A 30 -13.12 2.89 -18.45
C LYS A 30 -12.22 2.92 -19.69
N PHE A 31 -12.72 3.39 -20.82
CA PHE A 31 -11.89 3.70 -21.97
C PHE A 31 -11.41 5.15 -21.88
N VAL A 32 -10.09 5.31 -21.87
CA VAL A 32 -9.42 6.61 -21.82
C VAL A 32 -8.78 6.84 -23.19
N PRO A 33 -9.38 7.68 -24.06
CA PRO A 33 -8.84 7.95 -25.38
C PRO A 33 -7.54 8.75 -25.27
N PHE A 34 -6.67 8.66 -26.27
CA PHE A 34 -5.59 9.63 -26.45
C PHE A 34 -6.17 10.98 -26.91
N ILE A 35 -5.50 12.08 -26.58
CA ILE A 35 -5.84 13.41 -27.11
C ILE A 35 -5.88 13.34 -28.65
N ASP A 36 -6.94 13.87 -29.25
CA ASP A 36 -7.21 13.86 -30.70
C ASP A 36 -7.54 12.50 -31.34
N TYR A 37 -7.74 11.44 -30.55
CA TYR A 37 -8.15 10.12 -31.06
C TYR A 37 -9.48 9.65 -30.50
N GLU A 38 -10.42 9.19 -31.33
CA GLU A 38 -11.68 8.61 -30.83
C GLU A 38 -11.58 7.10 -30.59
N THR A 39 -10.75 6.40 -31.36
CA THR A 39 -10.65 4.94 -31.36
C THR A 39 -9.34 4.42 -30.78
N LYS A 40 -8.44 5.32 -30.33
CA LYS A 40 -7.11 4.99 -29.83
C LYS A 40 -6.98 5.45 -28.39
N GLY A 41 -6.43 4.61 -27.52
CA GLY A 41 -6.41 4.84 -26.07
C GLY A 41 -6.21 3.57 -25.26
N TYR A 42 -6.48 3.63 -23.97
CA TYR A 42 -6.38 2.50 -23.04
C TYR A 42 -7.73 2.13 -22.44
N CYS A 43 -8.04 0.84 -22.34
CA CYS A 43 -9.27 0.36 -21.70
C CYS A 43 -8.98 -0.34 -20.36
N HIS A 44 -9.45 0.22 -19.25
CA HIS A 44 -9.37 -0.40 -17.92
C HIS A 44 -10.28 -1.63 -17.74
N ALA A 45 -11.22 -1.89 -18.67
CA ALA A 45 -12.11 -3.05 -18.60
C ALA A 45 -11.50 -4.32 -19.20
N CYS A 46 -10.76 -4.20 -20.30
CA CYS A 46 -10.12 -5.35 -20.97
C CYS A 46 -8.59 -5.33 -20.92
N GLY A 47 -7.97 -4.25 -20.45
CA GLY A 47 -6.52 -4.11 -20.34
C GLY A 47 -5.81 -3.79 -21.66
N GLU A 48 -6.54 -3.62 -22.76
CA GLU A 48 -5.97 -3.41 -24.09
C GLU A 48 -5.61 -1.94 -24.37
N THR A 49 -4.53 -1.74 -25.15
CA THR A 49 -4.11 -0.43 -25.67
C THR A 49 -4.31 -0.39 -27.18
N PHE A 50 -5.18 0.49 -27.65
CA PHE A 50 -5.47 0.69 -29.06
C PHE A 50 -4.57 1.80 -29.59
N LEU A 51 -3.52 1.46 -30.34
CA LEU A 51 -2.54 2.42 -30.85
C LEU A 51 -2.89 2.89 -32.28
N PRO A 52 -2.60 4.16 -32.62
CA PRO A 52 -2.67 4.62 -34.00
C PRO A 52 -1.65 3.89 -34.87
N GLU A 53 -1.98 3.70 -36.14
CA GLU A 53 -1.03 3.16 -37.11
C GLU A 53 0.07 4.19 -37.35
N LEU A 54 1.33 3.75 -37.25
CA LEU A 54 2.48 4.57 -37.57
C LEU A 54 2.93 4.22 -38.99
N SER A 55 3.01 5.21 -39.88
CA SER A 55 3.66 5.04 -41.18
C SER A 55 5.16 4.80 -40.95
N ARG A 56 5.60 3.56 -41.10
CA ARG A 56 7.01 3.18 -40.96
C ARG A 56 7.78 3.61 -42.21
N ASN A 57 8.18 4.87 -42.27
CA ASN A 57 9.29 5.24 -43.15
C ASN A 57 10.58 4.98 -42.37
N GLU A 58 11.18 3.82 -42.68
CA GLU A 58 12.46 3.27 -42.19
C GLU A 58 12.49 2.55 -40.82
N PRO A 59 13.32 1.49 -40.69
CA PRO A 59 13.48 0.76 -39.44
C PRO A 59 14.05 1.69 -38.36
N GLN A 60 13.21 2.04 -37.39
CA GLN A 60 13.66 2.74 -36.19
C GLN A 60 14.67 1.86 -35.46
N GLN A 61 15.93 2.29 -35.42
CA GLN A 61 16.91 1.74 -34.49
C GLN A 61 16.33 1.87 -33.08
N THR A 62 16.01 0.74 -32.45
CA THR A 62 15.66 0.74 -31.03
C THR A 62 16.88 1.22 -30.26
N ILE A 63 16.93 2.49 -29.89
CA ILE A 63 17.90 2.98 -28.92
C ILE A 63 17.49 2.35 -27.59
N ARG A 64 18.05 1.17 -27.30
CA ARG A 64 18.02 0.61 -25.95
C ARG A 64 18.81 1.55 -25.08
N VAL A 65 18.14 2.55 -24.51
CA VAL A 65 18.71 3.35 -23.42
C VAL A 65 18.95 2.35 -22.30
N LYS A 66 20.22 2.04 -22.02
CA LYS A 66 20.57 1.26 -20.83
C LYS A 66 19.90 1.96 -19.64
N PRO A 67 19.13 1.25 -18.80
CA PRO A 67 18.59 1.84 -17.59
C PRO A 67 19.75 2.51 -16.86
N LYS A 68 19.61 3.80 -16.52
CA LYS A 68 20.60 4.43 -15.66
C LYS A 68 20.65 3.60 -14.38
N THR A 69 21.78 2.98 -14.11
CA THR A 69 22.03 2.30 -12.85
C THR A 69 21.96 3.37 -11.77
N MET A 70 20.84 3.44 -11.04
CA MET A 70 20.74 4.30 -9.88
C MET A 70 21.75 3.79 -8.86
N GLN A 71 22.61 4.66 -8.34
CA GLN A 71 23.48 4.27 -7.24
C GLN A 71 22.60 3.83 -6.05
N PRO A 72 22.98 2.77 -5.33
CA PRO A 72 22.26 2.36 -4.13
C PRO A 72 22.22 3.53 -3.15
N GLN A 73 21.03 4.06 -2.87
CA GLN A 73 20.88 5.07 -1.84
C GLN A 73 21.02 4.41 -0.47
N ILE A 74 21.80 5.02 0.43
CA ILE A 74 21.87 4.57 1.83
C ILE A 74 20.47 4.71 2.42
N ILE A 75 19.96 3.64 3.01
CA ILE A 75 18.64 3.59 3.62
C ILE A 75 18.79 3.90 5.11
N ASP A 76 17.94 4.80 5.61
CA ASP A 76 17.86 5.07 7.04
C ASP A 76 16.88 4.09 7.70
N PHE A 77 17.33 3.46 8.78
CA PHE A 77 16.52 2.52 9.57
C PHE A 77 16.07 3.17 10.87
N ILE A 78 14.87 2.84 11.31
CA ILE A 78 14.38 3.20 12.64
C ILE A 78 15.01 2.21 13.63
N PRO A 79 15.78 2.67 14.64
CA PRO A 79 16.33 1.77 15.65
C PRO A 79 15.21 1.02 16.36
N TYR A 80 15.38 -0.30 16.51
CA TYR A 80 14.34 -1.16 17.04
C TYR A 80 13.94 -0.75 18.47
N GLU A 81 14.86 -0.22 19.26
CA GLU A 81 14.62 0.25 20.63
C GLU A 81 13.67 1.46 20.65
N VAL A 82 13.74 2.33 19.64
CA VAL A 82 12.83 3.47 19.48
C VAL A 82 11.42 2.97 19.19
N TYR A 83 11.31 1.93 18.37
CA TYR A 83 10.04 1.30 18.05
C TYR A 83 9.47 0.51 19.24
N GLN A 84 10.30 -0.29 19.92
CA GLN A 84 9.93 -1.07 21.10
C GLN A 84 9.40 -0.23 22.26
N LYS A 85 9.85 1.03 22.41
CA LYS A 85 9.27 1.95 23.41
C LYS A 85 7.76 2.15 23.22
N GLN A 86 7.24 1.94 22.01
CA GLN A 86 5.79 1.96 21.75
C GLN A 86 5.07 0.69 22.28
N PHE A 87 5.80 -0.41 22.51
CA PHE A 87 5.29 -1.67 23.07
C PHE A 87 5.47 -1.79 24.59
N LYS A 88 6.48 -1.12 25.17
CA LYS A 88 6.82 -1.29 26.61
C LYS A 88 5.75 -0.79 27.60
N ASN A 89 4.69 -0.12 27.12
CA ASN A 89 3.47 0.15 27.89
C ASN A 89 2.39 -0.94 27.66
N GLY A 90 2.82 -2.15 27.28
CA GLY A 90 2.03 -3.28 26.81
C GLY A 90 0.95 -3.73 27.79
N SER A 91 -0.14 -4.25 27.23
CA SER A 91 -1.50 -4.43 27.80
C SER A 91 -2.35 -3.15 27.85
N TYR A 92 -1.93 -2.08 28.54
CA TYR A 92 -2.76 -0.89 28.71
C TYR A 92 -3.00 -0.11 27.41
N LEU A 93 -1.98 0.00 26.55
CA LEU A 93 -2.13 0.71 25.27
C LEU A 93 -2.93 -0.08 24.23
N ASN A 94 -2.93 -1.42 24.30
CA ASN A 94 -3.74 -2.24 23.41
C ASN A 94 -5.23 -2.00 23.65
N ALA A 95 -5.61 -1.79 24.92
CA ALA A 95 -6.96 -1.39 25.31
C ALA A 95 -7.37 0.00 24.80
N GLN A 96 -6.45 0.80 24.23
CA GLN A 96 -6.78 2.10 23.62
C GLN A 96 -6.83 2.04 22.09
N ASN A 97 -6.20 1.07 21.45
CA ASN A 97 -6.12 0.97 20.00
C ASN A 97 -7.44 0.51 19.38
N ASN A 98 -7.99 1.37 18.51
CA ASN A 98 -9.31 1.13 17.94
C ASN A 98 -9.36 -0.08 17.01
N PHE A 99 -8.28 -0.40 16.29
CA PHE A 99 -8.22 -1.61 15.48
C PHE A 99 -8.23 -2.86 16.37
N ILE A 100 -7.44 -2.86 17.45
CA ILE A 100 -7.38 -3.99 18.39
C ILE A 100 -8.72 -4.16 19.12
N LYS A 101 -9.34 -3.07 19.58
CA LYS A 101 -10.71 -3.09 20.13
C LYS A 101 -11.71 -3.69 19.16
N TRP A 102 -11.64 -3.28 17.90
CA TRP A 102 -12.52 -3.83 16.87
C TRP A 102 -12.27 -5.33 16.68
N LEU A 103 -11.02 -5.79 16.66
CA LEU A 103 -10.71 -7.22 16.51
C LEU A 103 -11.39 -8.08 17.59
N GLY A 104 -11.43 -7.62 18.83
CA GLY A 104 -12.08 -8.31 19.95
C GLY A 104 -13.51 -7.89 20.24
N ASN A 105 -14.16 -7.10 19.37
CA ASN A 105 -15.52 -6.62 19.63
C ASN A 105 -16.53 -7.76 19.43
N ASP A 106 -17.23 -8.14 20.50
CA ASP A 106 -18.26 -9.21 20.52
C ASP A 106 -19.37 -9.03 19.48
N GLN A 107 -19.64 -7.80 19.03
CA GLN A 107 -20.62 -7.53 17.97
C GLN A 107 -20.19 -8.04 16.58
N ARG A 108 -18.93 -8.47 16.44
CA ARG A 108 -18.45 -9.21 15.26
C ARG A 108 -18.91 -10.67 15.27
N GLY A 109 -19.57 -11.13 16.33
CA GLY A 109 -20.07 -12.50 16.46
C GLY A 109 -18.95 -13.52 16.36
N GLU A 110 -19.11 -14.53 15.52
CA GLU A 110 -18.11 -15.59 15.28
C GLU A 110 -16.77 -15.07 14.73
N PHE A 111 -16.72 -13.84 14.22
CA PHE A 111 -15.49 -13.21 13.74
C PHE A 111 -14.74 -12.42 14.82
N ALA A 112 -15.28 -12.31 16.03
CA ALA A 112 -14.58 -11.72 17.17
C ALA A 112 -13.42 -12.62 17.59
N PHE A 113 -12.24 -12.03 17.77
CA PHE A 113 -11.05 -12.78 18.17
C PHE A 113 -10.89 -12.77 19.69
N SER A 114 -10.44 -13.90 20.23
CA SER A 114 -10.07 -13.99 21.64
C SER A 114 -8.82 -13.15 21.94
N SER A 115 -8.63 -12.81 23.21
CA SER A 115 -7.46 -12.07 23.67
C SER A 115 -6.14 -12.77 23.29
N GLU A 116 -6.10 -14.10 23.29
CA GLU A 116 -4.92 -14.89 22.92
C GLU A 116 -4.60 -14.76 21.42
N VAL A 117 -5.62 -14.81 20.55
CA VAL A 117 -5.45 -14.62 19.10
C VAL A 117 -4.97 -13.19 18.82
N ILE A 118 -5.58 -12.20 19.46
CA ILE A 118 -5.20 -10.80 19.32
C ILE A 118 -3.76 -10.59 19.78
N GLN A 119 -3.36 -11.16 20.92
CA GLN A 119 -2.01 -11.05 21.44
C GLN A 119 -0.99 -11.66 20.47
N LYS A 120 -1.28 -12.84 19.91
CA LYS A 120 -0.44 -13.47 18.87
C LYS A 120 -0.31 -12.60 17.63
N LEU A 121 -1.39 -11.95 17.17
CA LEU A 121 -1.34 -11.03 16.03
C LEU A 121 -0.45 -9.82 16.32
N ILE A 122 -0.59 -9.23 17.51
CA ILE A 122 0.21 -8.10 17.96
C ILE A 122 1.68 -8.47 18.00
N GLU A 123 2.03 -9.64 18.54
CA GLU A 123 3.41 -10.11 18.65
C GLU A 123 4.01 -10.47 17.28
N SER A 124 3.25 -11.18 16.43
CA SER A 124 3.73 -11.63 15.12
C SER A 124 3.99 -10.46 14.18
N TYR A 125 3.01 -9.58 14.04
CA TYR A 125 3.11 -8.44 13.14
C TYR A 125 3.74 -7.22 13.79
N LEU A 126 4.09 -7.32 15.07
CA LEU A 126 4.57 -6.22 15.89
C LEU A 126 3.60 -5.03 15.74
N ILE A 127 2.30 -5.21 15.98
CA ILE A 127 1.34 -4.11 15.86
C ILE A 127 1.54 -3.17 17.05
N GLY A 128 1.85 -1.90 16.76
CA GLY A 128 2.11 -0.89 17.77
C GLY A 128 0.90 0.01 18.05
N ASN A 129 1.05 0.80 19.11
CA ASN A 129 0.13 1.87 19.51
C ASN A 129 0.90 3.19 19.56
N SER A 130 0.21 4.31 19.38
CA SER A 130 0.83 5.59 19.66
C SER A 130 0.53 6.05 21.08
N GLY A 131 1.60 6.21 21.88
CA GLY A 131 1.54 6.95 23.14
C GLY A 131 1.54 8.48 22.97
N GLN A 132 1.71 8.98 21.73
CA GLN A 132 1.68 10.41 21.46
C GLN A 132 0.23 10.91 21.34
N SER A 133 -0.06 12.06 21.96
CA SER A 133 -1.38 12.71 21.98
C SER A 133 -2.02 12.81 20.59
N LYS A 134 -1.24 13.14 19.56
CA LYS A 134 -1.76 13.34 18.20
C LYS A 134 -2.22 12.08 17.46
N TYR A 135 -1.79 10.89 17.88
CA TYR A 135 -2.24 9.62 17.29
C TYR A 135 -2.84 8.70 18.37
N LEU A 136 -3.37 9.27 19.45
CA LEU A 136 -3.96 8.50 20.54
C LEU A 136 -5.09 7.59 19.99
N GLY A 137 -5.02 6.30 20.33
CA GLY A 137 -5.97 5.28 19.87
C GLY A 137 -5.79 4.80 18.42
N TRP A 138 -4.80 5.33 17.70
CA TRP A 138 -4.46 4.87 16.35
C TRP A 138 -3.57 3.63 16.39
N THR A 139 -3.59 2.90 15.28
CA THR A 139 -2.78 1.71 15.07
C THR A 139 -1.49 2.07 14.35
N LEU A 140 -0.36 1.53 14.81
CA LEU A 140 0.93 1.66 14.16
C LEU A 140 1.31 0.33 13.49
N PHE A 141 1.40 0.32 12.17
CA PHE A 141 1.87 -0.83 11.39
C PHE A 141 3.34 -0.64 11.02
N PRO A 142 4.29 -1.39 11.61
CA PRO A 142 5.68 -1.28 11.25
C PRO A 142 5.96 -2.00 9.94
N TYR A 143 6.81 -1.41 9.13
CA TYR A 143 7.38 -2.04 7.96
C TYR A 143 8.76 -2.55 8.35
N ILE A 144 8.92 -3.87 8.44
CA ILE A 144 10.13 -4.53 8.93
C ILE A 144 10.63 -5.44 7.81
N ASP A 145 11.88 -5.25 7.40
CA ASP A 145 12.45 -6.04 6.33
C ASP A 145 12.82 -7.46 6.78
N ILE A 146 13.17 -8.32 5.82
CA ILE A 146 13.56 -9.71 6.07
C ILE A 146 14.73 -9.88 7.05
N SER A 147 15.55 -8.84 7.26
CA SER A 147 16.65 -8.82 8.23
C SER A 147 16.24 -8.31 9.61
N GLY A 148 14.94 -8.07 9.84
CA GLY A 148 14.41 -7.59 11.10
C GLY A 148 14.58 -6.08 11.34
N ARG A 149 14.92 -5.29 10.31
CA ARG A 149 15.16 -3.84 10.47
C ARG A 149 13.90 -3.06 10.18
N VAL A 150 13.56 -2.11 11.05
CA VAL A 150 12.37 -1.25 10.88
C VAL A 150 12.65 -0.17 9.84
N ARG A 151 11.89 -0.19 8.75
CA ARG A 151 12.04 0.65 7.55
C ARG A 151 11.18 1.91 7.59
N ASP A 152 9.97 1.77 8.10
CA ASP A 152 9.02 2.86 8.29
C ASP A 152 7.91 2.38 9.24
N ILE A 153 7.03 3.29 9.65
CA ILE A 153 5.85 2.98 10.44
C ILE A 153 4.67 3.73 9.86
N LYS A 154 3.57 3.03 9.62
CA LYS A 154 2.31 3.63 9.16
C LYS A 154 1.35 3.78 10.32
N ALA A 155 1.06 5.02 10.70
CA ALA A 155 0.01 5.35 11.65
C ALA A 155 -1.34 5.45 10.94
N MET A 156 -2.34 4.73 11.42
CA MET A 156 -3.68 4.72 10.82
C MET A 156 -4.78 4.72 11.87
N ALA A 157 -5.82 5.51 11.61
CA ALA A 157 -6.96 5.66 12.48
C ALA A 157 -8.12 4.75 12.04
N TYR A 158 -8.69 4.04 13.00
CA TYR A 158 -9.84 3.16 12.81
C TYR A 158 -10.99 3.53 13.73
N ASP A 159 -12.20 3.25 13.26
CA ASP A 159 -13.38 3.22 14.10
C ASP A 159 -13.43 1.89 14.87
N SER A 160 -13.51 1.96 16.21
CA SER A 160 -13.44 0.76 17.06
C SER A 160 -14.67 -0.15 16.99
N TYR A 161 -15.78 0.36 16.45
CA TYR A 161 -17.03 -0.38 16.34
C TYR A 161 -17.14 -1.07 14.98
N THR A 162 -16.89 -0.33 13.91
CA THR A 162 -17.07 -0.78 12.53
C THR A 162 -15.80 -1.35 11.90
N GLY A 163 -14.62 -1.07 12.47
CA GLY A 163 -13.32 -1.44 11.88
C GLY A 163 -12.99 -0.66 10.62
N LYS A 164 -13.83 0.31 10.22
CA LYS A 164 -13.61 1.10 9.01
C LYS A 164 -12.46 2.07 9.24
N ARG A 165 -11.61 2.20 8.22
CA ARG A 165 -10.62 3.29 8.18
C ARG A 165 -11.37 4.61 8.22
N ILE A 166 -11.01 5.40 9.20
CA ILE A 166 -11.52 6.74 9.44
C ILE A 166 -10.80 7.59 8.34
N LYS A 167 -11.49 8.47 7.57
CA LYS A 167 -10.88 9.19 6.39
C LYS A 167 -10.56 10.70 6.55
N GLU A 168 -11.45 11.51 7.13
CA GLU A 168 -11.24 12.95 7.40
C GLU A 168 -11.27 13.32 8.90
N PRO A 169 -10.46 14.27 9.45
CA PRO A 169 -9.66 15.27 8.73
C PRO A 169 -8.18 14.92 8.46
N PHE A 170 -7.60 13.88 9.07
CA PHE A 170 -6.19 13.45 8.84
C PHE A 170 -5.99 12.01 9.28
N LYS A 171 -5.82 11.01 8.41
CA LYS A 171 -6.06 9.62 8.87
C LYS A 171 -5.20 8.49 8.27
N VAL A 172 -4.07 8.80 7.63
CA VAL A 172 -2.96 7.84 7.40
C VAL A 172 -1.65 8.63 7.30
N PHE A 173 -0.64 8.27 8.08
CA PHE A 173 0.70 8.88 8.00
C PHE A 173 1.79 7.82 7.99
N PHE A 174 2.83 8.05 7.19
CA PHE A 174 4.12 7.40 7.40
C PHE A 174 4.94 8.28 8.33
N ILE A 175 5.25 7.76 9.51
CA ILE A 175 5.83 8.54 10.61
C ILE A 175 7.31 8.24 10.82
N GLY A 176 7.96 7.43 9.98
CA GLY A 176 9.36 7.04 10.19
C GLY A 176 10.32 8.23 10.28
N LYS A 177 10.18 9.21 9.40
CA LYS A 177 10.97 10.47 9.44
C LYS A 177 10.81 11.25 10.73
N GLU A 178 9.59 11.29 11.24
CA GLU A 178 9.28 11.98 12.49
C GLU A 178 9.85 11.23 13.70
N VAL A 179 9.70 9.90 13.71
CA VAL A 179 10.26 9.04 14.75
C VAL A 179 11.79 9.16 14.79
N LEU A 180 12.43 9.26 13.62
CA LEU A 180 13.86 9.54 13.47
C LEU A 180 14.26 10.98 13.79
N LYS A 181 13.29 11.90 13.92
CA LYS A 181 13.53 13.35 13.99
C LYS A 181 14.42 13.86 12.85
N ASN A 182 14.31 13.24 11.68
CA ASN A 182 15.10 13.56 10.50
C ASN A 182 14.16 13.66 9.27
N PRO A 183 13.77 14.86 8.84
CA PRO A 183 12.90 15.04 7.67
C PRO A 183 13.55 14.59 6.35
N ASN A 184 14.88 14.51 6.32
CA ASN A 184 15.67 14.09 5.17
C ASN A 184 15.96 12.59 5.15
N ALA A 185 15.48 11.81 6.14
CA ALA A 185 15.73 10.38 6.20
C ALA A 185 15.20 9.66 4.94
N ASN A 186 15.99 8.75 4.39
CA ASN A 186 15.64 7.91 3.27
C ASN A 186 14.92 6.64 3.74
N THR A 187 13.64 6.78 4.10
CA THR A 187 12.79 5.65 4.51
C THR A 187 12.24 4.91 3.29
N VAL A 188 12.99 3.90 2.82
CA VAL A 188 12.53 3.00 1.76
C VAL A 188 11.76 1.85 2.39
N ARG A 189 10.46 1.78 2.11
CA ARG A 189 9.53 0.77 2.64
C ARG A 189 9.72 -0.59 1.97
N CYS A 190 9.57 -1.64 2.77
CA CYS A 190 9.55 -3.05 2.37
C CYS A 190 8.07 -3.52 2.26
N PHE A 191 7.80 -4.82 2.12
CA PHE A 191 6.43 -5.31 2.32
C PHE A 191 6.06 -5.33 3.80
N TYR A 192 4.81 -5.03 4.12
CA TYR A 192 4.29 -5.24 5.47
C TYR A 192 4.23 -6.74 5.78
N GLY A 193 4.82 -7.17 6.90
CA GLY A 193 4.93 -8.59 7.26
C GLY A 193 6.10 -9.33 6.58
N GLU A 194 6.98 -8.64 5.85
CA GLU A 194 8.14 -9.27 5.18
C GLU A 194 9.07 -10.00 6.16
N HIS A 195 9.20 -9.50 7.39
CA HIS A 195 9.96 -10.15 8.46
C HIS A 195 9.45 -11.54 8.86
N LEU A 196 8.21 -11.90 8.49
CA LEU A 196 7.62 -13.22 8.73
C LEU A 196 7.99 -14.26 7.66
N LEU A 197 8.65 -13.85 6.58
CA LEU A 197 9.02 -14.75 5.47
C LEU A 197 10.29 -15.55 5.78
N LEU A 198 11.17 -15.04 6.63
CA LEU A 198 12.43 -15.71 6.93
C LEU A 198 12.16 -17.04 7.66
N GLY A 199 12.49 -18.16 7.01
CA GLY A 199 12.29 -19.50 7.56
C GLY A 199 10.84 -20.00 7.47
N ASN A 200 9.97 -19.33 6.71
CA ASN A 200 8.60 -19.75 6.48
C ASN A 200 8.40 -20.26 5.04
N GLU A 201 7.97 -21.50 4.89
CA GLU A 201 7.75 -22.16 3.59
C GLU A 201 6.29 -22.11 3.13
N ASN A 202 5.39 -21.53 3.94
CA ASN A 202 3.97 -21.50 3.64
C ASN A 202 3.68 -20.56 2.45
N PRO A 203 2.60 -20.82 1.67
CA PRO A 203 2.25 -19.98 0.54
C PRO A 203 2.03 -18.51 0.95
N VAL A 204 2.75 -17.61 0.27
CA VAL A 204 2.66 -16.16 0.47
C VAL A 204 1.34 -15.64 -0.10
N LYS A 205 0.61 -14.87 0.70
CA LYS A 205 -0.65 -14.21 0.31
C LYS A 205 -0.48 -12.70 0.41
N ILE A 206 -0.88 -11.99 -0.65
CA ILE A 206 -0.77 -10.53 -0.74
C ILE A 206 -2.15 -9.92 -0.55
N PHE A 207 -2.23 -8.88 0.28
CA PHE A 207 -3.46 -8.16 0.59
C PHE A 207 -3.29 -6.66 0.30
N GLU A 208 -4.40 -5.97 0.06
CA GLU A 208 -4.41 -4.53 -0.23
C GLU A 208 -4.05 -3.65 0.98
N SER A 209 -4.17 -4.17 2.21
CA SER A 209 -3.94 -3.38 3.42
C SER A 209 -3.27 -4.16 4.54
N GLU A 210 -2.59 -3.42 5.43
CA GLU A 210 -1.92 -3.97 6.60
C GLU A 210 -2.92 -4.60 7.58
N ALA A 211 -4.08 -3.97 7.77
CA ALA A 211 -5.14 -4.51 8.62
C ALA A 211 -5.62 -5.87 8.09
N THR A 212 -5.95 -5.96 6.80
CA THR A 212 -6.39 -7.22 6.19
C THR A 212 -5.30 -8.27 6.26
N ALA A 213 -4.05 -7.94 5.92
CA ALA A 213 -2.94 -8.88 6.05
C ALA A 213 -2.80 -9.43 7.48
N SER A 214 -3.00 -8.57 8.50
CA SER A 214 -2.92 -8.97 9.91
C SER A 214 -4.04 -9.93 10.29
N TYR A 215 -5.32 -9.54 10.19
CA TYR A 215 -6.40 -10.40 10.70
C TYR A 215 -6.66 -11.60 9.79
N ALA A 216 -6.33 -11.52 8.49
CA ALA A 216 -6.52 -12.65 7.59
C ALA A 216 -5.55 -13.79 7.90
N SER A 217 -4.40 -13.51 8.52
CA SER A 217 -3.41 -14.53 8.88
C SER A 217 -4.00 -15.60 9.81
N VAL A 218 -5.00 -15.25 10.63
CA VAL A 218 -5.72 -16.16 11.53
C VAL A 218 -6.46 -17.25 10.76
N PHE A 219 -6.94 -16.95 9.55
CA PHE A 219 -7.73 -17.89 8.73
C PHE A 219 -6.86 -18.70 7.77
N PHE A 220 -5.61 -18.27 7.54
CA PHE A 220 -4.70 -18.88 6.57
C PHE A 220 -3.46 -19.48 7.20
N SER A 221 -3.42 -19.60 8.54
CA SER A 221 -2.39 -20.31 9.28
C SER A 221 -2.57 -21.82 9.05
N GLY A 222 -1.85 -22.33 8.03
CA GLY A 222 -1.66 -23.74 7.72
C GLY A 222 -0.21 -23.95 7.36
#